data_AF-A0A2E7A1R4-F1
#
_entry.id   AF-A0A2E7A1R4-F1
#
_cell.length_a   1.000
_cell.length_b   1.000
_cell.length_c   1.000
_cell.angle_alpha   90.00
_cell.angle_beta   90.00
_cell.angle_gamma   90.00
#
_symmetry.space_group_name_H-M   'P 1'
#
loop_
_entity.id
_entity.type
_entity.pdbx_description
1 polymer ?
#
loop_
_entity_poly.entity_id
_entity_poly.type
_entity_poly.pdbx_seq_one_letter_code
_entity_poly.pdbx_strand_id
1 'polypeptide(L)' 'MNWIQSAWYLLLIPLALGVSMIYKAMRVTDIHAYWRQVGVMTLQVVLAITGLAVGLILFVRYIIPMT' A
#
# COMPACT_ATOMS: atom_id res chain seq x y z
N MET A 1 -4.16 -5.04 -26.60
CA MET A 1 -3.18 -4.32 -25.76
C MET A 1 -3.84 -4.00 -24.41
N ASN A 2 -3.72 -4.88 -23.42
CA ASN A 2 -4.40 -4.72 -22.12
C ASN A 2 -3.53 -3.89 -21.17
N TRP A 3 -3.57 -2.57 -21.32
CA TRP A 3 -2.81 -1.60 -20.51
C TRP A 3 -3.07 -1.71 -19.00
N ILE A 4 -4.25 -2.19 -18.60
CA ILE A 4 -4.61 -2.53 -17.20
C ILE A 4 -3.70 -3.62 -16.64
N GLN A 5 -3.33 -4.61 -17.46
CA GLN A 5 -2.48 -5.70 -17.01
C GLN A 5 -1.04 -5.24 -16.75
N SER A 6 -0.60 -4.17 -17.40
CA SER A 6 0.71 -3.55 -17.14
C SER A 6 0.67 -2.55 -15.99
N ALA A 7 -0.51 -2.03 -15.64
CA ALA A 7 -0.71 -1.02 -14.59
C ALA A 7 -1.37 -1.59 -13.32
N TRP A 8 -1.50 -2.91 -13.21
CA TRP A 8 -2.25 -3.59 -12.14
C TRP A 8 -1.79 -3.18 -10.73
N TYR A 9 -0.50 -2.93 -10.53
CA TYR A 9 0.07 -2.51 -9.25
C TYR A 9 -0.42 -1.13 -8.81
N LEU A 10 -0.83 -0.25 -9.74
CA LEU A 10 -1.39 1.05 -9.39
C LEU A 10 -2.76 0.92 -8.72
N LEU A 11 -3.49 -0.18 -8.95
CA LEU A 11 -4.78 -0.46 -8.31
C LEU A 11 -4.66 -0.67 -6.79
N LEU A 12 -3.46 -0.92 -6.27
CA LEU A 12 -3.22 -0.96 -4.82
C LEU A 12 -3.47 0.40 -4.16
N ILE A 13 -3.20 1.51 -4.85
CA ILE A 13 -3.37 2.86 -4.31
C ILE A 13 -4.85 3.18 -4.03
N PRO A 14 -5.78 3.07 -5.00
CA PRO A 14 -7.20 3.32 -4.75
C PRO A 14 -7.81 2.30 -3.77
N LEU A 15 -7.34 1.05 -3.78
CA LEU A 15 -7.77 0.05 -2.80
C LEU A 15 -7.35 0.42 -1.38
N ALA A 16 -6.07 0.75 -1.17
CA ALA A 16 -5.54 1.18 0.13
C ALA A 16 -6.22 2.46 0.62
N LEU A 17 -6.54 3.38 -0.30
CA LEU A 17 -7.29 4.60 0.01
C LEU A 17 -8.71 4.28 0.47
N GLY A 18 -9.43 3.41 -0.24
CA GLY A 18 -10.78 2.99 0.13
C GLY A 18 -10.83 2.32 1.50
N VAL A 19 -9.91 1.39 1.77
CA VAL A 19 -9.80 0.73 3.08
C VAL A 19 -9.48 1.75 4.18
N SER A 20 -8.55 2.67 3.93
CA SER A 20 -8.16 3.70 4.88
C SER A 20 -9.31 4.66 5.19
N MET A 21 -10.10 5.04 4.17
CA MET A 21 -11.31 5.87 4.35
C MET A 21 -12.32 5.19 5.25
N ILE A 22 -12.70 3.93 4.97
CA ILE A 22 -13.69 3.19 5.77
C ILE A 22 -13.20 3.04 7.21
N TYR A 23 -11.93 2.66 7.40
CA TYR A 23 -11.35 2.47 8.73
C TYR A 23 -11.33 3.78 9.53
N LYS A 24 -10.84 4.87 8.93
CA LYS A 24 -10.75 6.17 9.60
C LYS A 24 -12.11 6.82 9.81
N ALA A 25 -13.11 6.53 8.98
CA ALA A 25 -14.46 7.05 9.14
C ALA A 25 -15.12 6.54 10.43
N MET A 26 -14.81 5.30 10.85
CA MET A 26 -15.31 4.75 12.11
C MET A 26 -14.47 5.13 13.33
N ARG A 27 -13.18 5.47 13.13
CA ARG A 27 -12.21 5.65 14.22
C ARG A 27 -11.91 7.10 14.56
N VAL A 28 -12.04 8.02 13.60
CA VAL A 28 -11.66 9.42 13.76
C VAL A 28 -12.91 10.29 13.89
N THR A 29 -13.04 10.97 15.02
CA THR A 29 -14.13 11.91 15.31
C THR A 29 -13.88 13.32 14.79
N ASP A 30 -12.62 13.68 14.54
CA ASP A 30 -12.23 15.01 14.04
C ASP A 30 -12.05 15.03 12.50
N ILE A 31 -12.95 15.73 11.82
CA ILE A 31 -12.95 15.88 10.36
C ILE A 31 -11.72 16.61 9.83
N HIS A 32 -11.14 17.56 10.58
CA HIS A 32 -9.96 18.30 10.11
C HIS A 32 -8.74 17.40 9.99
N ALA A 33 -8.62 16.40 10.86
CA ALA A 33 -7.53 15.43 10.82
C ALA A 33 -7.83 14.23 9.91
N TYR A 34 -9.08 14.02 9.50
CA TYR A 34 -9.53 12.85 8.75
C TYR A 34 -8.72 12.62 7.48
N TRP A 35 -8.70 13.59 6.55
CA TRP A 35 -8.03 13.43 5.25
C TRP A 35 -6.52 13.26 5.39
N ARG A 36 -5.89 13.95 6.36
CA ARG A 36 -4.47 13.76 6.66
C ARG A 36 -4.20 12.35 7.16
N GLN A 37 -5.02 11.84 8.08
CA GLN A 37 -4.87 10.50 8.63
C GLN A 37 -5.16 9.39 7.61
N VAL A 38 -6.15 9.56 6.73
CA VAL A 38 -6.43 8.65 5.61
C VAL A 38 -5.23 8.61 4.66
N GLY A 39 -4.70 9.78 4.27
CA GLY A 39 -3.53 9.87 3.38
C GLY A 39 -2.29 9.21 3.97
N VAL A 40 -2.01 9.45 5.26
CA VAL A 40 -0.87 8.83 5.96
C VAL A 40 -1.05 7.30 6.05
N MET A 41 -2.23 6.82 6.41
CA MET A 41 -2.50 5.37 6.49
C MET A 41 -2.41 4.71 5.11
N THR A 42 -2.93 5.36 4.07
CA THR A 42 -2.83 4.89 2.69
C THR A 42 -1.36 4.75 2.28
N LEU A 43 -0.56 5.79 2.55
CA LEU A 43 0.88 5.78 2.26
C LEU A 43 1.59 4.67 3.04
N GLN A 44 1.28 4.47 4.32
CA GLN A 44 1.85 3.40 5.13
C GLN A 44 1.53 2.01 4.54
N VAL A 45 0.28 1.76 4.14
CA VAL A 45 -0.13 0.48 3.55
C VAL A 45 0.60 0.23 2.24
N VAL A 46 0.65 1.23 1.35
CA VAL A 46 1.35 1.11 0.06
C VAL A 46 2.84 0.84 0.29
N LEU A 47 3.50 1.64 1.13
CA LEU A 47 4.92 1.47 1.43
C LEU A 47 5.22 0.12 2.09
N ALA A 48 4.36 -0.37 2.97
CA ALA A 48 4.53 -1.68 3.60
C ALA A 48 4.47 -2.81 2.57
N ILE A 49 3.48 -2.81 1.68
CA ILE A 49 3.34 -3.82 0.63
C ILE A 49 4.51 -3.74 -0.36
N THR A 50 4.88 -2.54 -0.80
CA THR A 50 6.05 -2.34 -1.67
C THR A 50 7.34 -2.81 -0.99
N GLY A 51 7.52 -2.48 0.29
CA GLY A 51 8.67 -2.92 1.08
C GLY A 51 8.74 -4.43 1.22
N LEU A 52 7.62 -5.11 1.46
CA LEU A 52 7.55 -6.57 1.48
C LEU A 52 7.92 -7.18 0.13
N ALA A 53 7.41 -6.64 -0.97
CA ALA A 53 7.73 -7.13 -2.32
C ALA A 53 9.23 -6.98 -2.63
N VAL A 54 9.81 -5.80 -2.36
CA VAL A 54 11.24 -5.55 -2.55
C VAL A 54 12.07 -6.43 -1.64
N GLY A 55 11.70 -6.55 -0.36
CA GLY A 55 12.38 -7.41 0.61
C GLY A 55 12.41 -8.87 0.17
N LEU A 56 11.29 -9.38 -0.37
CA LEU A 56 11.22 -10.74 -0.90
C LEU A 56 12.13 -10.94 -2.11
N ILE A 57 12.16 -9.98 -3.04
CA ILE A 57 13.03 -10.02 -4.21
C ILE A 57 14.50 -10.04 -3.78
N LEU A 58 14.89 -9.17 -2.84
CA LEU A 58 16.25 -9.12 -2.31
C LEU A 58 16.58 -10.44 -1.59
N PHE A 59 15.67 -10.96 -0.79
CA PHE A 59 15.84 -12.23 -0.08
C PHE A 59 16.09 -13.37 -1.06
N VAL A 60 15.23 -13.53 -2.07
CA VAL A 60 15.37 -14.59 -3.09
C VAL A 60 16.64 -14.42 -3.90
N ARG A 61 17.01 -13.18 -4.26
CA ARG A 61 18.16 -12.93 -5.13
C ARG A 61 19.50 -13.03 -4.43
N TYR A 62 19.58 -12.71 -3.15
CA TYR A 62 20.86 -12.62 -2.43
C TYR A 62 21.05 -13.69 -1.37
N ILE A 63 20.00 -14.09 -0.65
CA ILE A 63 20.11 -15.04 0.46
C ILE A 63 20.03 -16.48 -0.03
N ILE A 64 19.10 -16.78 -0.94
CA ILE A 64 18.96 -18.15 -1.49
C ILE A 64 20.22 -18.64 -2.24
N PRO A 65 20.88 -17.87 -3.12
CA PRO A 65 22.08 -18.38 -3.81
C PRO A 65 23.31 -18.50 -2.91
N MET A 66 23.27 -18.01 -1.67
CA MET A 66 24.35 -18.18 -0.70
C MET A 66 24.27 -19.52 0.06
N THR A 67 23.15 -20.25 -0.04
CA THR A 67 22.98 -21.60 0.52
C THR A 67 23.20 -22.66 -0.53
#